data_AF-A0A1C6JAN7-F1
#
_entry.id   AF-A0A1C6JAN7-F1
#
_cell.length_a   1.000
_cell.length_b   1.000
_cell.length_c   1.000
_cell.angle_alpha   90.00
_cell.angle_beta   90.00
_cell.angle_gamma   90.00
#
_symmetry.space_group_name_H-M   'P 1'
#
loop_
_entity.id
_entity.type
_entity.pdbx_description
1 polymer ?
#
loop_
_entity_poly.entity_id
_entity_poly.type
_entity_poly.pdbx_seq_one_letter_code
_entity_poly.pdbx_strand_id
1 'polypeptide(L)'
;MNKLEGFYELAACGLPAVPWQEYRPHTELDPALLWTVRTAVLRGSDLDLPRAVGVTAEKAQAFAAAQLSRTPPPLVLYYPFFCALKSGTLEVAPHRTVIEAVDKDLWNLVTHGHRNVTLVFPQQGPPQSHGDADFLSPAQVQQLQAAARRVRSRYRGALAAGQSVLLEWSYGAPSDLQRRATGDFSLVFLEIRTL
;
A
#
# COMPACT_ATOMS: atom_id res chain seq x y z
N MET A 1 6.02 11.42 -7.81
CA MET A 1 5.71 11.39 -6.38
C MET A 1 6.71 10.48 -5.73
N ASN A 2 7.37 10.95 -4.67
CA ASN A 2 8.26 10.12 -3.87
C ASN A 2 7.46 9.34 -2.80
N LYS A 3 8.13 8.46 -2.07
CA LYS A 3 7.46 7.52 -1.17
C LYS A 3 6.81 8.21 0.03
N LEU A 4 7.48 9.22 0.55
CA LEU A 4 6.96 10.01 1.66
C LEU A 4 5.73 10.81 1.25
N GLU A 5 5.76 11.45 0.08
CA GLU A 5 4.62 12.14 -0.50
C GLU A 5 3.42 11.19 -0.67
N GLY A 6 3.65 9.96 -1.13
CA GLY A 6 2.59 8.95 -1.24
C GLY A 6 1.93 8.64 0.11
N PHE A 7 2.72 8.46 1.17
CA PHE A 7 2.17 8.24 2.51
C PHE A 7 1.31 9.39 3.01
N TYR A 8 1.73 10.64 2.79
CA TYR A 8 0.93 11.81 3.14
C TYR A 8 -0.32 11.96 2.26
N GLU A 9 -0.24 11.64 0.97
CA GLU A 9 -1.40 11.72 0.07
C GLU A 9 -2.47 10.68 0.41
N LEU A 10 -2.10 9.48 0.87
CA LEU A 10 -3.08 8.51 1.37
C LEU A 10 -3.88 9.09 2.54
N ALA A 11 -3.20 9.73 3.50
CA ALA A 11 -3.84 10.39 4.63
C ALA A 11 -4.71 11.59 4.18
N ALA A 12 -4.22 12.42 3.25
CA ALA A 12 -4.95 13.55 2.70
C ALA A 12 -6.21 13.14 1.92
N CYS A 13 -6.21 11.96 1.29
CA CYS A 13 -7.38 11.36 0.65
C CYS A 13 -8.38 10.75 1.65
N GLY A 14 -8.04 10.70 2.94
CA GLY A 14 -8.81 10.02 3.98
C GLY A 14 -8.89 8.51 3.72
N LEU A 15 -7.87 7.91 3.11
CA LEU A 15 -7.82 6.46 2.87
C LEU A 15 -7.22 5.75 4.09
N PRO A 16 -7.70 4.54 4.43
CA PRO A 16 -7.08 3.75 5.49
C PRO A 16 -5.68 3.33 5.04
N ALA A 17 -4.65 4.02 5.53
CA ALA A 17 -3.25 3.72 5.22
C ALA A 17 -2.64 2.84 6.32
N VAL A 18 -1.51 2.20 6.02
CA VAL A 18 -0.70 1.59 7.08
C VAL A 18 -0.37 2.64 8.15
N PRO A 19 -0.43 2.30 9.45
CA PRO A 19 -0.22 3.25 10.54
C PRO A 19 1.28 3.52 10.72
N TRP A 20 1.89 4.14 9.72
CA TRP A 20 3.30 4.45 9.70
C TRP A 20 3.65 5.58 10.66
N GLN A 21 4.84 5.49 11.22
CA GLN A 21 5.43 6.51 12.08
C GLN A 21 6.88 6.75 11.66
N GLU A 22 7.42 7.92 11.97
CA GLU A 22 8.84 8.18 11.82
C GLU A 22 9.62 7.50 12.94
N TYR A 23 10.64 6.73 12.58
CA TYR A 23 11.53 6.10 13.54
C TYR A 23 12.49 7.11 14.15
N ARG A 24 12.60 7.11 15.48
CA ARG A 24 13.53 7.93 16.26
C ARG A 24 14.48 7.03 17.06
N PRO A 25 15.66 7.50 17.48
CA PRO A 25 16.64 6.68 18.22
C PRO A 25 16.10 5.99 19.49
N HIS A 26 15.02 6.52 20.08
CA HIS A 26 14.38 5.96 21.28
C HIS A 26 13.06 5.23 20.97
N THR A 27 12.80 4.90 19.70
CA THR A 27 11.61 4.14 19.30
C THR A 27 11.74 2.68 19.74
N GLU A 28 10.82 2.26 20.59
CA GLU A 28 10.63 0.87 20.99
C GLU A 28 9.58 0.19 20.11
N LEU A 29 9.92 -0.99 19.60
CA LEU A 29 9.04 -1.81 18.77
C LEU A 29 8.57 -3.01 19.59
N ASP A 30 7.27 -3.32 19.52
CA ASP A 30 6.68 -4.48 20.18
C ASP A 30 7.39 -5.77 19.73
N PRO A 31 8.04 -6.53 20.64
CA PRO A 31 8.76 -7.74 20.30
C PRO A 31 7.85 -8.90 19.89
N ALA A 32 6.54 -8.83 20.15
CA ALA A 32 5.58 -9.86 19.74
C ALA A 32 5.16 -9.75 18.27
N LEU A 33 5.42 -8.61 17.62
CA LEU A 33 5.02 -8.33 16.25
C LEU A 33 6.19 -8.42 15.26
N LEU A 34 5.85 -8.72 14.01
CA LEU A 34 6.75 -8.46 12.88
C LEU A 34 6.58 -7.00 12.42
N TRP A 35 7.65 -6.43 11.90
CA TRP A 35 7.75 -5.02 11.54
C TRP A 35 8.19 -4.81 10.10
N THR A 36 7.74 -3.69 9.54
CA THR A 36 8.23 -3.14 8.29
C THR A 36 8.92 -1.81 8.56
N VAL A 37 10.15 -1.67 8.06
CA VAL A 37 10.93 -0.44 8.09
C VAL A 37 11.24 -0.03 6.65
N ARG A 38 10.90 1.20 6.30
CA ARG A 38 11.11 1.78 4.97
C ARG A 38 11.98 3.03 5.09
N THR A 39 12.91 3.20 4.16
CA THR A 39 13.59 4.48 3.96
C THR A 39 12.81 5.33 2.97
N ALA A 40 12.86 6.65 3.17
CA ALA A 40 12.29 7.65 2.29
C ALA A 40 13.22 8.88 2.24
N VAL A 41 13.15 9.67 1.18
CA VAL A 41 13.82 10.98 1.11
C VAL A 41 12.79 12.10 1.07
N LEU A 42 13.18 13.29 1.51
CA LEU A 42 12.29 14.45 1.53
C LEU A 42 11.96 14.95 0.11
N ARG A 43 12.92 14.84 -0.82
CA ARG A 43 12.79 15.27 -2.22
C ARG A 43 13.64 14.39 -3.12
N GLY A 44 13.22 14.20 -4.36
CA GLY A 44 13.95 13.43 -5.37
C GLY A 44 13.30 12.09 -5.70
N SER A 45 14.05 11.22 -6.35
CA SER A 45 13.61 9.89 -6.76
C SER A 45 13.95 8.85 -5.68
N ASP A 46 13.01 7.93 -5.44
CA ASP A 46 13.04 6.95 -4.34
C ASP A 46 13.22 5.51 -4.85
N LEU A 47 13.79 5.36 -6.05
CA LEU A 47 14.02 4.05 -6.65
C LEU A 47 14.98 3.22 -5.78
N ASP A 48 14.58 1.98 -5.49
CA ASP A 48 15.36 0.97 -4.77
C ASP A 48 15.89 1.37 -3.38
N LEU A 49 15.14 2.24 -2.69
CA LEU A 49 15.43 2.60 -1.32
C LEU A 49 15.40 1.37 -0.39
N PRO A 50 16.44 1.18 0.48
CA PRO A 50 16.52 0.06 1.40
C PRO A 50 15.26 -0.10 2.26
N ARG A 51 14.86 -1.36 2.46
CA ARG A 51 13.71 -1.73 3.29
C ARG A 51 13.95 -3.03 4.05
N ALA A 52 13.37 -3.13 5.23
CA ALA A 52 13.22 -4.38 5.96
C ALA A 52 11.72 -4.68 6.09
N VAL A 53 11.28 -5.89 5.74
CA VAL A 53 9.85 -6.23 5.68
C VAL A 53 9.62 -7.56 6.38
N GLY A 54 8.69 -7.59 7.32
CA GLY A 54 8.33 -8.81 8.05
C GLY A 54 9.47 -9.35 8.91
N VAL A 55 10.17 -8.46 9.62
CA VAL A 55 11.31 -8.80 10.49
C VAL A 55 10.97 -8.59 11.96
N THR A 56 11.72 -9.21 12.86
CA THR A 56 11.58 -9.02 14.31
C THR A 56 11.86 -7.57 14.72
N ALA A 57 11.37 -7.15 15.89
CA ALA A 57 11.64 -5.84 16.47
C ALA A 57 13.15 -5.52 16.52
N GLU A 58 13.97 -6.45 17.01
CA GLU A 58 15.43 -6.33 17.06
C GLU A 58 16.04 -6.03 15.68
N LYS A 59 15.67 -6.80 14.66
CA LYS A 59 16.18 -6.62 13.29
C LYS A 59 15.70 -5.31 12.68
N ALA A 60 14.46 -4.92 12.94
CA ALA A 60 13.90 -3.65 12.49
C ALA A 60 14.64 -2.45 13.11
N GLN A 61 14.89 -2.48 14.43
CA GLN A 61 15.63 -1.42 15.13
C GLN A 61 17.09 -1.35 14.66
N ALA A 62 17.76 -2.49 14.52
CA ALA A 62 19.13 -2.54 13.99
C ALA A 62 19.22 -1.97 12.57
N PHE A 63 18.28 -2.34 11.70
CA PHE A 63 18.18 -1.80 10.35
C PHE A 63 17.93 -0.28 10.37
N ALA A 64 16.98 0.19 11.17
CA ALA A 64 16.63 1.60 11.27
C ALA A 64 17.82 2.45 11.76
N ALA A 65 18.51 2.00 12.81
CA ALA A 65 19.71 2.64 13.33
C ALA A 65 20.83 2.74 12.28
N ALA A 66 21.02 1.66 11.49
CA ALA A 66 22.00 1.66 10.40
C ALA A 66 21.63 2.63 9.25
N GLN A 67 20.34 2.87 9.00
CA GLN A 67 19.94 3.88 8.02
C GLN A 67 20.15 5.30 8.55
N LEU A 68 19.82 5.55 9.83
CA LEU A 68 20.00 6.86 10.47
C LEU A 68 21.47 7.27 10.65
N SER A 69 22.43 6.34 10.62
CA SER A 69 23.86 6.66 10.68
C SER A 69 24.46 7.14 9.35
N ARG A 70 23.69 7.08 8.25
CA ARG A 70 24.12 7.56 6.93
C ARG A 70 24.20 9.10 6.90
N THR A 71 24.98 9.64 5.97
CA THR A 71 25.13 11.09 5.79
C THR A 71 24.79 11.51 4.34
N PRO A 72 23.82 12.41 4.13
CA PRO A 72 22.82 12.84 5.12
C PRO A 72 21.92 11.66 5.55
N PRO A 73 21.35 11.70 6.78
CA PRO A 73 20.44 10.64 7.22
C PRO A 73 19.14 10.70 6.41
N PRO A 74 18.64 9.57 5.88
CA PRO A 74 17.34 9.51 5.25
C PRO A 74 16.24 9.59 6.32
N LEU A 75 15.00 9.79 5.87
CA LEU A 75 13.84 9.55 6.71
C LEU A 75 13.64 8.04 6.85
N VAL A 76 13.39 7.59 8.08
CA VAL A 76 13.11 6.18 8.36
C VAL A 76 11.69 6.08 8.90
N LEU A 77 10.87 5.28 8.24
CA LEU A 77 9.47 5.06 8.58
C LEU A 77 9.28 3.61 9.02
N TYR A 78 8.42 3.38 10.00
CA TYR A 78 8.09 2.03 10.48
C TYR A 78 6.59 1.84 10.71
N TYR A 79 6.13 0.60 10.57
CA TYR A 79 4.78 0.14 10.91
C TYR A 79 4.78 -1.38 11.09
N PRO A 80 3.77 -1.98 11.75
CA PRO A 80 3.64 -3.43 11.84
C PRO A 80 3.66 -4.08 10.45
N PHE A 81 4.24 -5.26 10.30
CA PHE A 81 4.11 -6.05 9.08
C PHE A 81 2.70 -6.64 9.02
N PHE A 82 2.06 -6.51 7.85
CA PHE A 82 0.71 -7.02 7.62
C PHE A 82 0.81 -8.32 6.82
N CYS A 83 0.16 -9.38 7.30
CA CYS A 83 -0.18 -10.51 6.44
C CYS A 83 -1.46 -10.19 5.69
N ALA A 84 -1.53 -10.53 4.40
CA ALA A 84 -2.67 -10.25 3.55
C ALA A 84 -3.47 -11.53 3.25
N LEU A 85 -4.79 -11.41 3.26
CA LEU A 85 -5.66 -12.42 2.64
C LEU A 85 -5.70 -12.23 1.12
N LYS A 86 -5.81 -10.96 0.70
CA LYS A 86 -5.87 -10.55 -0.70
C LYS A 86 -5.13 -9.22 -0.81
N SER A 87 -4.44 -9.02 -1.91
CA SER A 87 -3.82 -7.73 -2.23
C SER A 87 -4.10 -7.36 -3.67
N GLY A 88 -3.75 -6.15 -4.05
CA GLY A 88 -3.98 -5.72 -5.41
C GLY A 88 -3.60 -4.28 -5.70
N THR A 89 -3.98 -3.88 -6.90
CA THR A 89 -3.86 -2.50 -7.36
C THR A 89 -5.24 -1.90 -7.58
N LEU A 90 -5.33 -0.59 -7.42
CA LEU A 90 -6.49 0.21 -7.78
C LEU A 90 -6.01 1.34 -8.67
N GLU A 91 -6.29 1.24 -9.97
CA GLU A 91 -6.04 2.33 -10.92
C GLU A 91 -7.29 3.19 -11.07
N VAL A 92 -7.14 4.48 -10.85
CA VAL A 92 -8.16 5.50 -11.14
C VAL A 92 -7.69 6.28 -12.35
N ALA A 93 -8.30 6.01 -13.50
CA ALA A 93 -8.00 6.66 -14.77
C ALA A 93 -9.15 7.60 -15.18
N PRO A 94 -8.97 8.46 -16.20
CA PRO A 94 -9.98 9.44 -16.60
C PRO A 94 -11.34 8.79 -16.92
N HIS A 95 -11.33 7.69 -17.68
CA HIS A 95 -12.54 7.05 -18.21
C HIS A 95 -12.86 5.68 -17.61
N ARG A 96 -12.07 5.22 -16.64
CA ARG A 96 -12.29 3.94 -15.97
C ARG A 96 -11.67 3.90 -14.58
N THR A 97 -12.11 2.93 -13.80
CA THR A 97 -11.41 2.45 -12.61
C THR A 97 -11.10 0.98 -12.82
N VAL A 98 -9.86 0.56 -12.54
CA VAL A 98 -9.44 -0.84 -12.63
C VAL A 98 -9.05 -1.32 -11.24
N ILE A 99 -9.62 -2.44 -10.82
CA ILE A 99 -9.22 -3.15 -9.60
C ILE A 99 -8.60 -4.46 -10.05
N GLU A 100 -7.33 -4.68 -9.74
CA GLU A 100 -6.70 -5.99 -9.87
C GLU A 100 -6.50 -6.58 -8.49
N ALA A 101 -6.69 -7.89 -8.34
CA ALA A 101 -6.49 -8.57 -7.08
C ALA A 101 -5.79 -9.91 -7.24
N VAL A 102 -5.03 -10.28 -6.21
CA VAL A 102 -4.25 -11.50 -6.11
C VAL A 102 -4.40 -12.12 -4.71
N ASP A 103 -4.27 -13.44 -4.63
CA ASP A 103 -4.20 -14.17 -3.37
C ASP A 103 -2.97 -13.72 -2.56
N LYS A 104 -3.19 -13.45 -1.27
CA LYS A 104 -2.18 -13.07 -0.30
C LYS A 104 -1.42 -11.80 -0.66
N ASP A 105 -0.09 -11.90 -0.76
CA ASP A 105 0.82 -10.76 -0.80
C ASP A 105 0.83 -10.10 -2.18
N LEU A 106 0.88 -8.76 -2.19
CA LEU A 106 0.94 -7.96 -3.42
C LEU A 106 2.11 -8.35 -4.33
N TRP A 107 3.18 -8.92 -3.76
CA TRP A 107 4.35 -9.41 -4.49
C TRP A 107 3.99 -10.45 -5.57
N ASN A 108 2.93 -11.23 -5.34
CA ASN A 108 2.40 -12.18 -6.32
C ASN A 108 1.95 -11.48 -7.61
N LEU A 109 1.38 -10.27 -7.49
CA LEU A 109 1.00 -9.46 -8.64
C LEU A 109 2.19 -8.73 -9.25
N VAL A 110 2.91 -7.94 -8.45
CA VAL A 110 3.91 -6.98 -8.99
C VAL A 110 5.21 -7.62 -9.46
N THR A 111 5.54 -8.84 -9.00
CA THR A 111 6.78 -9.54 -9.41
C THR A 111 6.49 -10.76 -10.25
N HIS A 112 5.47 -11.55 -9.91
CA HIS A 112 5.17 -12.78 -10.62
C HIS A 112 4.10 -12.58 -11.72
N GLY A 113 3.46 -11.42 -11.78
CA GLY A 113 2.38 -11.15 -12.74
C GLY A 113 1.13 -11.98 -12.47
N HIS A 114 1.01 -12.61 -11.30
CA HIS A 114 -0.13 -13.44 -10.95
C HIS A 114 -1.32 -12.56 -10.60
N ARG A 115 -2.47 -12.89 -11.18
CA ARG A 115 -3.71 -12.15 -11.00
C ARG A 115 -4.88 -13.10 -10.94
N ASN A 116 -5.62 -13.04 -9.85
CA ASN A 116 -6.84 -13.83 -9.69
C ASN A 116 -8.02 -13.18 -10.42
N VAL A 117 -8.13 -11.85 -10.33
CA VAL A 117 -9.20 -11.10 -10.99
C VAL A 117 -8.76 -9.70 -11.41
N THR A 118 -9.32 -9.22 -12.52
CA THR A 118 -9.40 -7.80 -12.87
C THR A 118 -10.85 -7.41 -13.04
N LEU A 119 -11.25 -6.38 -12.30
CA LEU A 119 -12.54 -5.72 -12.44
C LEU A 119 -12.33 -4.36 -13.11
N VAL A 120 -12.98 -4.13 -14.24
CA VAL A 120 -12.94 -2.86 -14.96
C VAL A 120 -14.30 -2.19 -14.83
N PHE A 121 -14.30 -0.98 -14.29
CA PHE A 121 -15.47 -0.13 -14.15
C PHE A 121 -15.31 1.05 -15.12
N PRO A 122 -15.82 0.94 -16.35
CA PRO A 122 -15.79 2.06 -17.28
C PRO A 122 -16.72 3.17 -16.81
N GLN A 123 -16.46 4.40 -17.24
CA GLN A 123 -17.36 5.53 -16.98
C GLN A 123 -18.70 5.38 -17.73
N GLN A 124 -18.66 4.71 -18.89
CA GLN A 124 -19.83 4.38 -19.70
C GLN A 124 -19.82 2.89 -20.03
N GLY A 125 -21.00 2.27 -19.93
CA GLY A 125 -21.17 0.85 -20.16
C GLY A 125 -21.09 0.01 -18.88
N PRO A 126 -21.32 -1.31 -19.02
CA PRO A 126 -21.35 -2.22 -17.88
C PRO A 126 -19.94 -2.49 -17.33
N PRO A 127 -19.81 -2.80 -16.04
CA PRO A 127 -18.58 -3.36 -15.48
C PRO A 127 -18.17 -4.65 -16.18
N GLN A 128 -16.87 -4.89 -16.26
CA GLN A 128 -16.29 -6.09 -16.86
C GLN A 128 -15.43 -6.82 -15.81
N SER A 129 -15.41 -8.15 -15.88
CA SER A 129 -14.59 -9.00 -15.02
C SER A 129 -13.78 -9.96 -15.86
N HIS A 130 -12.50 -10.12 -15.51
CA HIS A 130 -11.58 -11.06 -16.13
C HIS A 130 -10.91 -11.90 -15.05
N GLY A 131 -11.12 -13.22 -15.07
CA GLY A 131 -10.64 -14.14 -14.04
C GLY A 131 -11.77 -14.59 -13.12
N ASP A 132 -11.44 -14.82 -11.85
CA ASP A 132 -12.41 -15.27 -10.84
C ASP A 132 -13.24 -14.08 -10.33
N ALA A 133 -14.45 -13.92 -10.86
CA ALA A 133 -15.34 -12.80 -10.52
C ALA A 133 -15.76 -12.78 -9.05
N ASP A 134 -15.75 -13.93 -8.37
CA ASP A 134 -16.13 -14.08 -6.96
C ASP A 134 -14.92 -13.94 -6.02
N PHE A 135 -13.73 -13.72 -6.58
CA PHE A 135 -12.49 -13.57 -5.80
C PHE A 135 -12.58 -12.41 -4.81
N LEU A 136 -13.30 -11.32 -5.13
CA LEU A 136 -13.57 -10.23 -4.20
C LEU A 136 -15.05 -10.25 -3.80
N SER A 137 -15.33 -10.13 -2.50
CA SER A 137 -16.72 -10.03 -2.06
C SER A 137 -17.32 -8.67 -2.48
N PRO A 138 -18.66 -8.56 -2.60
CA PRO A 138 -19.33 -7.30 -2.94
C PRO A 138 -18.95 -6.15 -2.00
N ALA A 139 -18.81 -6.44 -0.70
CA ALA A 139 -18.37 -5.46 0.29
C ALA A 139 -16.93 -4.98 0.04
N GLN A 140 -16.03 -5.88 -0.37
CA GLN A 140 -14.65 -5.52 -0.71
C GLN A 140 -14.59 -4.63 -1.95
N VAL A 141 -15.35 -4.98 -2.99
CA VAL A 141 -15.46 -4.15 -4.20
C VAL A 141 -16.02 -2.77 -3.86
N GLN A 142 -17.05 -2.69 -3.02
CA GLN A 142 -17.65 -1.42 -2.61
C GLN A 142 -16.65 -0.52 -1.87
N GLN A 143 -15.83 -1.07 -0.98
CA GLN A 143 -14.78 -0.33 -0.26
C GLN A 143 -13.72 0.23 -1.22
N LEU A 144 -13.25 -0.57 -2.19
CA LEU A 144 -12.28 -0.13 -3.19
C LEU A 144 -12.87 0.92 -4.14
N GLN A 145 -14.12 0.78 -4.56
CA GLN A 145 -14.82 1.81 -5.33
C GLN A 145 -15.03 3.12 -4.55
N ALA A 146 -15.28 3.03 -3.24
CA ALA A 146 -15.36 4.21 -2.38
C ALA A 146 -14.02 4.94 -2.30
N ALA A 147 -12.91 4.21 -2.16
CA ALA A 147 -11.58 4.78 -2.26
C ALA A 147 -11.33 5.44 -3.62
N ALA A 148 -11.71 4.78 -4.72
CA ALA A 148 -11.57 5.32 -6.07
C ALA A 148 -12.31 6.66 -6.25
N ARG A 149 -13.50 6.83 -5.65
CA ARG A 149 -14.24 8.09 -5.67
C ARG A 149 -13.51 9.22 -4.93
N ARG A 150 -12.89 8.92 -3.78
CA ARG A 150 -12.09 9.89 -3.00
C ARG A 150 -10.88 10.34 -3.80
N VAL A 151 -10.13 9.38 -4.37
CA VAL A 151 -8.98 9.65 -5.24
C VAL A 151 -9.39 10.49 -6.44
N ARG A 152 -10.48 10.12 -7.13
CA ARG A 152 -10.98 10.87 -8.29
C ARG A 152 -11.28 12.33 -7.94
N SER A 153 -11.86 12.59 -6.76
CA SER A 153 -12.13 13.96 -6.29
C SER A 153 -10.86 14.75 -6.01
N ARG A 154 -9.88 14.12 -5.34
CA ARG A 154 -8.58 14.73 -4.99
C ARG A 154 -7.74 15.05 -6.21
N TYR A 155 -7.69 14.15 -7.18
CA TYR A 155 -6.81 14.21 -8.36
C TYR A 155 -7.51 14.68 -9.63
N ARG A 156 -8.62 15.44 -9.53
CA ARG A 156 -9.38 15.94 -10.69
C ARG A 156 -8.51 16.62 -11.74
N GLY A 157 -7.53 17.44 -11.32
CA GLY A 157 -6.60 18.12 -12.23
C GLY A 157 -5.72 17.15 -13.01
N ALA A 158 -5.11 16.19 -12.32
CA ALA A 158 -4.26 15.17 -12.96
C ALA A 158 -5.07 14.29 -13.93
N LEU A 159 -6.27 13.87 -13.52
CA LEU A 159 -7.17 13.08 -14.37
C LEU A 159 -7.65 13.87 -15.59
N ALA A 160 -7.92 15.17 -15.45
CA ALA A 160 -8.27 16.04 -16.57
C ALA A 160 -7.11 16.22 -17.56
N ALA A 161 -5.86 16.13 -17.09
CA ALA A 161 -4.67 16.12 -17.92
C ALA A 161 -4.39 14.74 -18.57
N GLY A 162 -5.27 13.76 -18.40
CA GLY A 162 -5.13 12.42 -18.98
C GLY A 162 -4.29 11.45 -18.16
N GLN A 163 -3.78 11.87 -16.99
CA GLN A 163 -3.00 11.00 -16.09
C GLN A 163 -3.90 9.99 -15.38
N SER A 164 -3.29 8.95 -14.81
CA SER A 164 -3.99 8.04 -13.88
C SER A 164 -3.32 8.04 -12.51
N VAL A 165 -4.04 7.54 -11.51
CA VAL A 165 -3.53 7.37 -10.15
C VAL A 165 -3.59 5.91 -9.80
N LEU A 166 -2.46 5.33 -9.44
CA LEU A 166 -2.33 3.94 -9.02
C LEU A 166 -2.18 3.87 -7.51
N LEU A 167 -2.95 3.00 -6.89
CA LEU A 167 -2.84 2.66 -5.48
C LEU A 167 -2.50 1.19 -5.32
N GLU A 168 -1.70 0.89 -4.30
CA GLU A 168 -1.44 -0.47 -3.84
C GLU A 168 -2.22 -0.73 -2.55
N TRP A 169 -2.93 -1.85 -2.48
CA TRP A 169 -3.80 -2.17 -1.35
C TRP A 169 -3.67 -3.63 -0.91
N SER A 170 -4.02 -3.88 0.35
CA SER A 170 -4.17 -5.21 0.93
C SER A 170 -5.41 -5.26 1.83
N TYR A 171 -6.11 -6.39 1.83
CA TYR A 171 -6.93 -6.81 2.97
C TYR A 171 -6.01 -7.54 3.94
N GLY A 172 -5.48 -6.78 4.90
CA GLY A 172 -4.42 -7.22 5.78
C GLY A 172 -4.73 -7.01 7.26
N ALA A 173 -3.99 -7.72 8.09
CA ALA A 173 -3.92 -7.52 9.53
C ALA A 173 -2.44 -7.56 9.98
N PRO A 174 -2.05 -6.85 11.04
CA PRO A 174 -0.74 -7.01 11.66
C PRO A 174 -0.47 -8.48 12.00
N SER A 175 0.78 -8.91 11.95
CA SER A 175 1.14 -10.30 12.21
C SER A 175 2.10 -10.49 13.38
N ASP A 176 1.95 -11.64 14.05
CA ASP A 176 2.90 -12.14 15.04
C ASP A 176 4.19 -12.66 14.39
N LEU A 177 5.11 -13.13 15.23
CA LEU A 177 6.39 -13.72 14.81
C LEU A 177 6.26 -14.96 13.91
N GLN A 178 5.10 -15.63 13.91
CA GLN A 178 4.79 -16.78 13.06
C GLN A 178 4.00 -16.38 11.79
N ARG A 179 3.89 -15.07 11.50
CA ARG A 179 3.11 -14.52 10.37
C ARG A 179 1.61 -14.80 10.44
N ARG A 180 1.08 -15.06 11.64
CA ARG A 180 -0.35 -15.20 11.88
C ARG A 180 -0.94 -13.84 12.21
N ALA A 181 -2.13 -13.55 11.71
CA ALA A 181 -2.82 -12.30 12.00
C ALA A 181 -3.09 -12.16 13.50
N THR A 182 -2.83 -10.97 14.06
CA THR A 182 -3.10 -10.65 15.47
C THR A 182 -4.39 -9.84 15.64
N GLY A 183 -5.19 -9.69 14.58
CA GLY A 183 -6.45 -8.95 14.59
C GLY A 183 -7.26 -9.17 13.31
N ASP A 184 -8.33 -8.40 13.16
CA ASP A 184 -9.24 -8.51 12.02
C ASP A 184 -8.62 -7.97 10.72
N PHE A 185 -8.88 -8.66 9.62
CA PHE A 185 -8.48 -8.20 8.31
C PHE A 185 -9.30 -6.98 7.88
N SER A 186 -8.59 -5.94 7.47
CA SER A 186 -9.19 -4.70 6.98
C SER A 186 -8.50 -4.21 5.73
N LEU A 187 -9.19 -3.36 4.95
CA LEU A 187 -8.59 -2.72 3.78
C LEU A 187 -7.55 -1.70 4.26
N VAL A 188 -6.33 -1.83 3.76
CA VAL A 188 -5.24 -0.91 4.00
C VAL A 188 -4.53 -0.58 2.69
N PHE A 189 -4.21 0.70 2.49
CA PHE A 189 -3.44 1.20 1.37
C PHE A 189 -1.96 1.35 1.75
N LEU A 190 -1.09 0.87 0.86
CA LEU A 190 0.35 0.78 1.05
C LEU A 190 1.11 1.88 0.30
N GLU A 191 0.58 2.29 -0.85
CA GLU A 191 1.18 3.27 -1.75
C GLU A 191 0.11 3.96 -2.60
N ILE A 192 0.38 5.20 -2.99
CA ILE A 192 -0.34 5.94 -4.03
C ILE A 192 0.69 6.67 -4.88
N ARG A 193 0.48 6.67 -6.20
CA ARG A 193 1.30 7.43 -7.15
C ARG A 193 0.50 7.84 -8.37
N THR A 194 0.85 8.99 -8.94
CA THR A 194 0.36 9.41 -10.26
C THR A 194 1.24 8.77 -11.34
N LEU A 195 0.62 8.28 -12.42
CA LEU A 195 1.25 7.71 -13.60
C LEU A 195 1.25 8.71 -14.77
#